data_AF-X0VKB6-F1
#
_entry.id   AF-X0VKB6-F1
#
_cell.length_a   1.000
_cell.length_b   1.000
_cell.length_c   1.000
_cell.angle_alpha   90.00
_cell.angle_beta   90.00
_cell.angle_gamma   90.00
#
_symmetry.space_group_name_H-M   'P 1'
#
loop_
_entity.id
_entity.type
_entity.pdbx_description
1 polymer ?
#
loop_
_entity_poly.entity_id
_entity_poly.type
_entity_poly.pdbx_seq_one_letter_code
_entity_poly.pdbx_strand_id
1 'polypeptide(L)'
;GLNSPFDQRDMQLKVLIKLEKMVSKGATIVGPKPLDVPGMQDHESRSAKLRTLADKMWGACDGTTVKQNSYGKGKVVWGLNARQWLSQESIGPDFSCQTEKHEAHLDYIHQQTKDTDIYFVRNKSLLPVSADCLFRVKDRTPQLWDPTNGSMEPMFVYKTVDGGTSVRLDLPPGSSVFVVFGKSYASGSIDSVVRTSEMNDASLPAERVVEMGKTSTTIQCWQNGQYTLTDNNGQKKQVKVDNLPAPSILAGEWTIDFDPKWGAPAQI
;
A
#
# COMPACT_ATOMS: atom_id res chain seq x y z
N GLY A 1 -16.44 -12.67 -25.57
CA GLY A 1 -16.09 -13.49 -24.41
C GLY A 1 -14.62 -13.80 -24.47
N LEU A 2 -13.79 -13.03 -23.76
CA LEU A 2 -12.39 -13.36 -23.56
C LEU A 2 -12.34 -14.17 -22.27
N ASN A 3 -12.04 -15.47 -22.38
CA ASN A 3 -11.83 -16.31 -21.22
C ASN A 3 -10.74 -15.67 -20.36
N SER A 4 -11.06 -15.45 -19.10
CA SER A 4 -10.08 -15.05 -18.11
C SER A 4 -8.95 -16.10 -18.10
N PRO A 5 -7.67 -15.74 -18.05
CA PRO A 5 -6.58 -16.72 -17.95
C PRO A 5 -6.68 -17.64 -16.72
N PHE A 6 -7.59 -17.32 -15.79
CA PHE A 6 -7.94 -18.14 -14.64
C PHE A 6 -8.92 -19.29 -14.95
N ASP A 7 -9.47 -19.37 -16.16
CA ASP A 7 -10.38 -20.45 -16.60
C ASP A 7 -9.66 -21.58 -17.36
N GLN A 8 -8.36 -21.47 -17.61
CA GLN A 8 -7.63 -22.54 -18.28
C GLN A 8 -7.50 -23.75 -17.34
N ARG A 9 -8.14 -24.86 -17.73
CA ARG A 9 -8.15 -26.11 -16.96
C ARG A 9 -7.05 -27.08 -17.38
N ASP A 10 -6.15 -26.65 -18.26
CA ASP A 10 -5.00 -27.45 -18.71
C ASP A 10 -3.78 -27.16 -17.84
N MET A 11 -3.06 -28.20 -17.44
CA MET A 11 -1.83 -28.08 -16.66
C MET A 11 -0.85 -29.17 -17.05
N GLN A 12 0.44 -28.84 -17.16
CA GLN A 12 1.45 -29.89 -17.33
C GLN A 12 1.48 -30.82 -16.11
N LEU A 13 1.48 -32.13 -16.33
CA LEU A 13 1.56 -33.13 -15.25
C LEU A 13 2.73 -32.88 -14.28
N LYS A 14 3.90 -32.48 -14.80
CA LYS A 14 5.08 -32.17 -13.98
C LYS A 14 4.85 -30.98 -13.04
N VAL A 15 4.04 -29.99 -13.45
CA VAL A 15 3.66 -28.84 -12.61
C VAL A 15 2.75 -29.32 -11.49
N LEU A 16 1.71 -30.10 -11.79
CA LEU A 16 0.81 -30.63 -10.75
C LEU A 16 1.56 -31.49 -9.72
N ILE A 17 2.50 -32.35 -10.16
CA ILE A 17 3.37 -33.12 -9.26
C ILE A 17 4.20 -32.20 -8.35
N LYS A 18 4.68 -31.06 -8.86
CA LYS A 18 5.45 -30.11 -8.05
C LYS A 18 4.56 -29.37 -7.05
N LEU A 19 3.35 -28.98 -7.46
CA LEU A 19 2.35 -28.37 -6.58
C LEU A 19 1.94 -29.34 -5.46
N GLU A 20 1.68 -30.61 -5.77
CA GLU A 20 1.41 -31.65 -4.78
C GLU A 20 2.49 -31.71 -3.70
N LYS A 21 3.78 -31.69 -4.10
CA LYS A 21 4.91 -31.72 -3.16
C LYS A 21 4.98 -30.48 -2.27
N MET A 22 4.49 -29.33 -2.74
CA MET A 22 4.43 -28.10 -1.96
C MET A 22 3.24 -28.14 -0.99
N VAL A 23 2.07 -28.53 -1.47
CA VAL A 23 0.84 -28.63 -0.67
C VAL A 23 1.00 -29.68 0.42
N SER A 24 1.52 -30.86 0.12
CA SER A 24 1.77 -31.90 1.12
C SER A 24 2.69 -31.44 2.27
N LYS A 25 3.56 -30.45 2.01
CA LYS A 25 4.47 -29.83 2.99
C LYS A 25 3.91 -28.60 3.71
N GLY A 26 2.70 -28.13 3.37
CA GLY A 26 2.04 -27.02 4.06
C GLY A 26 1.68 -25.82 3.20
N ALA A 27 2.01 -25.83 1.90
CA ALA A 27 1.57 -24.75 1.01
C ALA A 27 0.06 -24.79 0.77
N THR A 28 -0.52 -23.64 0.47
CA THR A 28 -1.88 -23.53 -0.02
C THR A 28 -1.88 -23.17 -1.50
N ILE A 29 -2.66 -23.89 -2.30
CA ILE A 29 -2.96 -23.50 -3.69
C ILE A 29 -4.37 -22.97 -3.78
N VAL A 30 -4.55 -21.88 -4.54
CA VAL A 30 -5.85 -21.28 -4.83
C VAL A 30 -6.06 -21.36 -6.34
N GLY A 31 -7.01 -22.17 -6.79
CA GLY A 31 -7.32 -22.34 -8.20
C GLY A 31 -8.21 -23.54 -8.52
N PRO A 32 -8.77 -23.57 -9.74
CA PRO A 32 -9.63 -24.66 -10.19
C PRO A 32 -8.86 -25.97 -10.36
N LYS A 33 -9.57 -27.09 -10.23
CA LYS A 33 -8.99 -28.44 -10.45
C LYS A 33 -8.55 -28.61 -11.91
N PRO A 34 -7.28 -28.90 -12.23
CA PRO A 34 -6.89 -29.15 -13.62
C PRO A 34 -7.58 -30.40 -14.17
N LEU A 35 -7.96 -30.37 -15.45
CA LEU A 35 -8.75 -31.41 -16.12
C LEU A 35 -7.97 -32.13 -17.22
N ASP A 36 -6.93 -31.50 -17.78
CA ASP A 36 -6.17 -32.10 -18.87
C ASP A 36 -4.70 -31.63 -18.92
N VAL A 37 -3.87 -32.30 -19.70
CA VAL A 37 -2.51 -31.87 -20.02
C VAL A 37 -2.44 -31.23 -21.41
N PRO A 38 -1.57 -30.23 -21.62
CA PRO A 38 -1.31 -29.72 -22.97
C PRO A 38 -0.46 -30.70 -23.81
N GLY A 39 -0.64 -30.62 -25.14
CA GLY A 39 0.13 -31.34 -26.16
C GLY A 39 -0.33 -32.79 -26.40
N MET A 40 -0.04 -33.33 -27.61
CA MET A 40 -0.57 -34.63 -28.06
C MET A 40 0.26 -35.86 -27.65
N GLN A 41 1.57 -35.70 -27.41
CA GLN A 41 2.44 -36.83 -27.09
C GLN A 41 2.00 -37.51 -25.80
N ASP A 42 1.75 -38.83 -25.82
CA ASP A 42 1.28 -39.62 -24.68
C ASP A 42 0.11 -38.96 -23.92
N HIS A 43 -0.74 -38.20 -24.63
CA HIS A 43 -1.78 -37.35 -24.03
C HIS A 43 -2.66 -38.16 -23.09
N GLU A 44 -3.28 -39.23 -23.57
CA GLU A 44 -4.19 -40.07 -22.79
C GLU A 44 -3.59 -40.55 -21.46
N SER A 45 -2.37 -41.11 -21.48
CA SER A 45 -1.68 -41.59 -20.28
C SER A 45 -1.36 -40.45 -19.30
N ARG A 46 -0.90 -39.31 -19.82
CA ARG A 46 -0.56 -38.14 -19.01
C ARG A 46 -1.81 -37.49 -18.42
N SER A 47 -2.88 -37.37 -19.19
CA SER A 47 -4.19 -36.86 -18.76
C SER A 47 -4.79 -37.72 -17.68
N ALA A 48 -4.74 -39.05 -17.82
CA ALA A 48 -5.21 -39.98 -16.80
C ALA A 48 -4.44 -39.79 -15.48
N LYS A 49 -3.11 -39.76 -15.53
CA LYS A 49 -2.25 -39.50 -14.35
C LYS A 49 -2.54 -38.14 -13.71
N LEU A 50 -2.76 -37.11 -14.52
CA LEU A 50 -3.10 -35.78 -14.05
C LEU A 50 -4.44 -35.80 -13.30
N ARG A 51 -5.49 -36.39 -13.90
CA ARG A 51 -6.82 -36.46 -13.31
C ARG A 51 -6.79 -37.23 -11.99
N THR A 52 -6.14 -38.39 -11.94
CA THR A 52 -5.99 -39.17 -10.70
C THR A 52 -5.34 -38.34 -9.58
N LEU A 53 -4.28 -37.60 -9.89
CA LEU A 53 -3.61 -36.77 -8.89
C LEU A 53 -4.47 -35.56 -8.48
N ALA A 54 -5.10 -34.90 -9.45
CA ALA A 54 -5.97 -33.76 -9.22
C ALA A 54 -7.20 -34.15 -8.38
N ASP A 55 -7.82 -35.29 -8.65
CA ASP A 55 -8.93 -35.83 -7.87
C ASP A 55 -8.53 -36.10 -6.42
N LYS A 56 -7.32 -36.64 -6.21
CA LYS A 56 -6.79 -36.84 -4.86
C LYS A 56 -6.53 -35.51 -4.14
N MET A 57 -6.01 -34.50 -4.83
CA MET A 57 -5.66 -33.20 -4.26
C MET A 57 -6.87 -32.32 -3.96
N TRP A 58 -7.82 -32.22 -4.88
CA TRP A 58 -9.03 -31.42 -4.70
C TRP A 58 -10.11 -32.17 -3.90
N GLY A 59 -10.12 -33.50 -3.89
CA GLY A 59 -11.12 -34.28 -3.14
C GLY A 59 -12.53 -33.88 -3.53
N ALA A 60 -13.36 -33.55 -2.53
CA ALA A 60 -14.73 -33.05 -2.74
C ALA A 60 -14.81 -31.58 -3.16
N CYS A 61 -13.68 -30.86 -3.26
CA CYS A 61 -13.66 -29.44 -3.60
C CYS A 61 -14.11 -29.19 -5.04
N ASP A 62 -15.29 -28.58 -5.19
CA ASP A 62 -15.98 -28.30 -6.46
C ASP A 62 -15.94 -26.80 -6.83
N GLY A 63 -15.46 -25.95 -5.93
CA GLY A 63 -15.37 -24.50 -6.12
C GLY A 63 -16.69 -23.75 -5.91
N THR A 64 -17.78 -24.43 -5.57
CA THR A 64 -19.10 -23.84 -5.35
C THR A 64 -19.59 -24.14 -3.94
N THR A 65 -19.88 -25.42 -3.66
CA THR A 65 -20.40 -25.90 -2.38
C THR A 65 -19.28 -26.20 -1.42
N VAL A 66 -18.24 -26.87 -1.91
CA VAL A 66 -17.04 -27.23 -1.15
C VAL A 66 -15.87 -26.45 -1.75
N LYS A 67 -15.45 -25.41 -1.05
CA LYS A 67 -14.44 -24.47 -1.54
C LYS A 67 -13.01 -24.78 -1.11
N GLN A 68 -12.82 -25.82 -0.30
CA GLN A 68 -11.50 -26.21 0.14
C GLN A 68 -11.39 -27.72 0.39
N ASN A 69 -10.17 -28.24 0.28
CA ASN A 69 -9.80 -29.57 0.72
C ASN A 69 -8.44 -29.53 1.45
N SER A 70 -8.32 -30.34 2.50
CA SER A 70 -7.02 -30.53 3.17
C SER A 70 -6.23 -31.63 2.47
N TYR A 71 -4.95 -31.41 2.22
CA TYR A 71 -4.09 -32.40 1.58
C TYR A 71 -2.68 -32.39 2.19
N GLY A 72 -2.30 -33.50 2.83
CA GLY A 72 -1.08 -33.55 3.64
C GLY A 72 -1.13 -32.49 4.75
N LYS A 73 -0.15 -31.58 4.79
CA LYS A 73 -0.10 -30.46 5.75
C LYS A 73 -0.68 -29.15 5.21
N GLY A 74 -1.06 -29.11 3.94
CA GLY A 74 -1.51 -27.90 3.25
C GLY A 74 -2.97 -27.97 2.83
N LYS A 75 -3.37 -27.02 1.98
CA LYS A 75 -4.75 -26.85 1.54
C LYS A 75 -4.83 -26.62 0.03
N VAL A 76 -5.95 -27.06 -0.54
CA VAL A 76 -6.36 -26.74 -1.91
C VAL A 76 -7.66 -25.94 -1.80
N VAL A 77 -7.72 -24.80 -2.48
CA VAL A 77 -8.85 -23.86 -2.39
C VAL A 77 -9.35 -23.55 -3.80
N TRP A 78 -10.66 -23.60 -4.00
CA TRP A 78 -11.31 -23.26 -5.26
C TRP A 78 -12.60 -22.48 -4.99
N GLY A 79 -12.93 -21.49 -5.83
CA GLY A 79 -14.13 -20.67 -5.66
C GLY A 79 -13.92 -19.42 -4.79
N LEU A 80 -12.67 -19.17 -4.40
CA LEU A 80 -12.21 -17.95 -3.73
C LEU A 80 -11.00 -17.40 -4.50
N ASN A 81 -10.84 -16.08 -4.51
CA ASN A 81 -9.58 -15.47 -4.94
C ASN A 81 -8.57 -15.40 -3.77
N ALA A 82 -7.31 -15.09 -4.07
CA ALA A 82 -6.25 -15.03 -3.07
C ALA A 82 -6.56 -14.05 -1.92
N ARG A 83 -7.16 -12.88 -2.21
CA ARG A 83 -7.53 -11.89 -1.19
C ARG A 83 -8.58 -12.44 -0.23
N GLN A 84 -9.63 -13.07 -0.75
CA GLN A 84 -10.68 -13.69 0.07
C GLN A 84 -10.11 -14.81 0.95
N TRP A 85 -9.26 -15.66 0.38
CA TRP A 85 -8.60 -16.73 1.12
C TRP A 85 -7.71 -16.21 2.26
N LEU A 86 -6.82 -15.26 1.96
CA LEU A 86 -5.95 -14.65 2.97
C LEU A 86 -6.76 -14.02 4.11
N SER A 87 -7.86 -13.34 3.79
CA SER A 87 -8.76 -12.78 4.80
C SER A 87 -9.37 -13.83 5.72
N GLN A 88 -9.71 -15.03 5.20
CA GLN A 88 -10.24 -16.13 6.04
C GLN A 88 -9.18 -16.68 6.98
N GLU A 89 -7.91 -16.65 6.58
CA GLU A 89 -6.77 -17.02 7.42
C GLU A 89 -6.28 -15.84 8.30
N SER A 90 -7.10 -14.79 8.46
CA SER A 90 -6.80 -13.58 9.24
C SER A 90 -5.55 -12.83 8.80
N ILE A 91 -5.18 -12.95 7.52
CA ILE A 91 -4.09 -12.22 6.89
C ILE A 91 -4.67 -11.02 6.15
N GLY A 92 -4.56 -9.85 6.77
CA GLY A 92 -4.97 -8.57 6.18
C GLY A 92 -4.12 -8.16 4.96
N PRO A 93 -4.55 -7.14 4.20
CA PRO A 93 -3.80 -6.64 3.04
C PRO A 93 -2.42 -6.12 3.46
N ASP A 94 -1.44 -6.22 2.56
CA ASP A 94 -0.09 -5.73 2.81
C ASP A 94 0.00 -4.19 2.80
N PHE A 95 -0.84 -3.59 1.96
CA PHE A 95 -1.10 -2.16 1.87
C PHE A 95 -2.59 -1.97 1.55
N SER A 96 -3.23 -0.98 2.15
CA SER A 96 -4.59 -0.56 1.78
C SER A 96 -4.79 0.94 1.92
N CYS A 97 -5.39 1.56 0.91
CA CYS A 97 -5.95 2.90 1.01
C CYS A 97 -7.27 2.83 1.79
N GLN A 98 -7.31 3.43 2.98
CA GLN A 98 -8.50 3.46 3.85
C GLN A 98 -9.52 4.51 3.39
N THR A 99 -9.12 5.40 2.49
CA THR A 99 -10.01 6.37 1.83
C THR A 99 -10.56 5.78 0.54
N GLU A 100 -11.72 5.12 0.59
CA GLU A 100 -12.28 4.28 -0.50
C GLU A 100 -12.27 4.96 -1.89
N LYS A 101 -12.66 6.25 -1.96
CA LYS A 101 -12.69 7.02 -3.22
C LYS A 101 -11.33 7.13 -3.94
N HIS A 102 -10.23 6.85 -3.24
CA HIS A 102 -8.88 6.94 -3.77
C HIS A 102 -8.20 5.58 -3.98
N GLU A 103 -8.79 4.46 -3.53
CA GLU A 103 -8.15 3.15 -3.59
C GLU A 103 -7.73 2.77 -5.01
N ALA A 104 -8.61 2.98 -5.99
CA ALA A 104 -8.34 2.66 -7.40
C ALA A 104 -7.23 3.53 -8.03
N HIS A 105 -6.91 4.68 -7.44
CA HIS A 105 -5.91 5.62 -7.94
C HIS A 105 -4.50 5.29 -7.46
N LEU A 106 -4.38 4.58 -6.34
CA LEU A 106 -3.10 4.20 -5.79
C LEU A 106 -2.64 2.83 -6.31
N ASP A 107 -1.33 2.67 -6.40
CA ASP A 107 -0.66 1.42 -6.72
C ASP A 107 0.65 1.36 -5.96
N TYR A 108 1.12 0.14 -5.65
CA TYR A 108 2.31 -0.01 -4.84
C TYR A 108 3.13 -1.25 -5.20
N ILE A 109 4.40 -1.18 -4.86
CA ILE A 109 5.26 -2.34 -4.69
C ILE A 109 5.88 -2.31 -3.29
N HIS A 110 6.18 -3.48 -2.74
CA HIS A 110 6.79 -3.63 -1.43
C HIS A 110 8.05 -4.49 -1.55
N GLN A 111 9.15 -3.98 -0.99
CA GLN A 111 10.38 -4.73 -0.77
C GLN A 111 10.73 -4.75 0.71
N GLN A 112 11.23 -5.89 1.17
CA GLN A 112 11.65 -6.06 2.56
C GLN A 112 13.12 -6.48 2.61
N THR A 113 13.85 -5.89 3.54
CA THR A 113 15.19 -6.29 3.96
C THR A 113 15.15 -6.81 5.40
N LYS A 114 16.30 -7.15 5.99
CA LYS A 114 16.35 -7.64 7.37
C LYS A 114 15.73 -6.65 8.38
N ASP A 115 15.93 -5.35 8.16
CA ASP A 115 15.63 -4.29 9.11
C ASP A 115 14.80 -3.14 8.55
N THR A 116 14.40 -3.21 7.27
CA THR A 116 13.61 -2.17 6.61
C THR A 116 12.48 -2.75 5.76
N ASP A 117 11.29 -2.15 5.82
CA ASP A 117 10.20 -2.34 4.85
C ASP A 117 10.12 -1.10 3.96
N ILE A 118 10.09 -1.29 2.64
CA ILE A 118 10.15 -0.23 1.64
C ILE A 118 8.94 -0.36 0.73
N TYR A 119 8.02 0.58 0.84
CA TYR A 119 6.88 0.69 -0.06
C TYR A 119 7.14 1.81 -1.06
N PHE A 120 6.96 1.55 -2.34
CA PHE A 120 6.83 2.60 -3.35
C PHE A 120 5.36 2.75 -3.68
N VAL A 121 4.78 3.92 -3.39
CA VAL A 121 3.37 4.21 -3.62
C VAL A 121 3.26 5.29 -4.69
N ARG A 122 2.45 5.05 -5.71
CA ARG A 122 2.23 6.01 -6.80
C ARG A 122 0.75 6.36 -6.96
N ASN A 123 0.50 7.62 -7.27
CA ASN A 123 -0.78 8.10 -7.75
C ASN A 123 -0.84 7.93 -9.28
N LYS A 124 -1.67 7.01 -9.77
CA LYS A 124 -1.85 6.75 -11.21
C LYS A 124 -2.83 7.72 -11.88
N SER A 125 -3.47 8.60 -11.11
CA SER A 125 -4.49 9.52 -11.62
C SER A 125 -3.89 10.88 -11.98
N LEU A 126 -4.66 11.66 -12.74
CA LEU A 126 -4.38 13.06 -13.05
C LEU A 126 -4.96 14.04 -12.00
N LEU A 127 -5.43 13.51 -10.87
CA LEU A 127 -5.99 14.29 -9.76
C LEU A 127 -5.09 14.14 -8.53
N PRO A 128 -5.01 15.16 -7.66
CA PRO A 128 -4.34 14.99 -6.37
C PRO A 128 -5.07 13.93 -5.54
N VAL A 129 -4.29 13.07 -4.87
CA VAL A 129 -4.79 12.04 -3.96
C VAL A 129 -4.33 12.36 -2.56
N SER A 130 -5.28 12.33 -1.64
CA SER A 130 -5.11 12.71 -0.26
C SER A 130 -5.81 11.62 0.56
N ALA A 131 -5.06 10.60 1.02
CA ALA A 131 -5.61 9.38 1.59
C ALA A 131 -4.85 8.85 2.81
N ASP A 132 -5.59 8.29 3.77
CA ASP A 132 -5.02 7.46 4.84
C ASP A 132 -4.66 6.09 4.27
N CYS A 133 -3.41 5.69 4.43
CA CYS A 133 -2.87 4.45 3.88
C CYS A 133 -2.35 3.57 5.02
N LEU A 134 -2.88 2.35 5.13
CA LEU A 134 -2.43 1.35 6.07
C LEU A 134 -1.34 0.49 5.44
N PHE A 135 -0.21 0.39 6.13
CA PHE A 135 0.92 -0.48 5.80
C PHE A 135 0.98 -1.60 6.83
N ARG A 136 1.13 -2.85 6.39
CA ARG A 136 1.22 -4.02 7.28
C ARG A 136 2.61 -4.15 7.92
N VAL A 137 3.05 -3.07 8.54
CA VAL A 137 4.31 -2.94 9.27
C VAL A 137 4.01 -2.51 10.69
N LYS A 138 4.62 -3.20 11.66
CA LYS A 138 4.50 -2.95 13.09
C LYS A 138 5.87 -2.57 13.67
N ASP A 139 5.86 -1.85 14.79
CA ASP A 139 7.05 -1.56 15.61
C ASP A 139 8.21 -0.88 14.86
N ARG A 140 7.90 -0.09 13.82
CA ARG A 140 8.87 0.66 13.01
C ARG A 140 8.34 2.06 12.72
N THR A 141 9.26 3.01 12.49
CA THR A 141 8.89 4.40 12.23
C THR A 141 8.97 4.71 10.73
N PRO A 142 7.93 5.32 10.14
CA PRO A 142 7.93 5.70 8.73
C PRO A 142 8.82 6.92 8.44
N GLN A 143 9.35 6.94 7.22
CA GLN A 143 9.94 8.09 6.54
C GLN A 143 9.33 8.22 5.15
N LEU A 144 9.25 9.43 4.64
CA LEU A 144 8.93 9.71 3.23
C LEU A 144 10.20 10.05 2.49
N TRP A 145 10.51 9.30 1.44
CA TRP A 145 11.60 9.63 0.52
C TRP A 145 11.02 10.04 -0.83
N ASP A 146 11.36 11.24 -1.29
CA ASP A 146 10.92 11.78 -2.56
C ASP A 146 11.92 11.39 -3.67
N PRO A 147 11.50 10.56 -4.64
CA PRO A 147 12.40 10.11 -5.71
C PRO A 147 12.81 11.22 -6.68
N THR A 148 12.11 12.36 -6.71
CA THR A 148 12.34 13.42 -7.69
C THR A 148 13.49 14.34 -7.30
N ASN A 149 13.71 14.53 -5.99
CA ASN A 149 14.72 15.42 -5.45
C ASN A 149 15.66 14.73 -4.44
N GLY A 150 15.40 13.47 -4.07
CA GLY A 150 16.21 12.70 -3.15
C GLY A 150 16.04 13.08 -1.68
N SER A 151 15.05 13.89 -1.33
CA SER A 151 14.76 14.24 0.06
C SER A 151 14.31 13.01 0.84
N MET A 152 14.67 12.97 2.12
CA MET A 152 14.32 11.90 3.05
C MET A 152 13.88 12.53 4.36
N GLU A 153 12.59 12.43 4.68
CA GLU A 153 11.98 13.13 5.79
C GLU A 153 11.32 12.14 6.77
N PRO A 154 11.61 12.21 8.08
CA PRO A 154 10.90 11.41 9.06
C PRO A 154 9.42 11.81 9.13
N MET A 155 8.55 10.81 9.32
CA MET A 155 7.13 11.04 9.58
C MET A 155 6.86 10.95 11.07
N PHE A 156 6.40 12.05 11.65
CA PHE A 156 6.04 12.12 13.07
C PHE A 156 4.53 12.03 13.32
N VAL A 157 3.72 12.21 12.26
CA VAL A 157 2.26 12.08 12.30
C VAL A 157 1.86 10.78 11.62
N TYR A 158 1.54 9.77 12.42
CA TYR A 158 1.07 8.46 11.96
C TYR A 158 0.42 7.71 13.11
N LYS A 159 -0.44 6.73 12.78
CA LYS A 159 -1.18 5.93 13.76
C LYS A 159 -0.67 4.50 13.75
N THR A 160 -0.44 3.92 14.92
CA THR A 160 -0.32 2.47 15.06
C THR A 160 -1.69 1.91 15.38
N VAL A 161 -2.21 1.05 14.50
CA VAL A 161 -3.55 0.45 14.61
C VAL A 161 -3.42 -1.07 14.53
N ASP A 162 -4.52 -1.78 14.81
CA ASP A 162 -4.53 -3.21 14.50
C ASP A 162 -4.33 -3.42 13.00
N GLY A 163 -3.46 -4.37 12.66
CA GLY A 163 -3.01 -4.62 11.29
C GLY A 163 -1.76 -3.86 10.83
N GLY A 164 -1.34 -2.76 11.48
CA GLY A 164 -0.08 -2.09 11.13
C GLY A 164 -0.01 -0.58 11.40
N THR A 165 0.63 0.15 10.49
CA THR A 165 0.88 1.59 10.61
C THR A 165 0.09 2.35 9.56
N SER A 166 -0.78 3.28 9.97
CA SER A 166 -1.53 4.16 9.08
C SER A 166 -0.83 5.51 8.94
N VAL A 167 -0.59 5.90 7.69
CA VAL A 167 0.09 7.14 7.31
C VAL A 167 -0.78 7.88 6.30
N ARG A 168 -0.96 9.18 6.53
CA ARG A 168 -1.60 10.07 5.57
C ARG A 168 -0.63 10.39 4.43
N LEU A 169 -1.02 10.07 3.19
CA LEU A 169 -0.26 10.43 2.00
C LEU A 169 -0.98 11.50 1.21
N ASP A 170 -0.24 12.53 0.81
CA ASP A 170 -0.68 13.61 -0.06
C ASP A 170 0.18 13.57 -1.33
N LEU A 171 -0.41 13.08 -2.42
CA LEU A 171 0.28 12.81 -3.68
C LEU A 171 -0.33 13.67 -4.80
N PRO A 172 0.44 14.59 -5.39
CA PRO A 172 0.05 15.28 -6.63
C PRO A 172 -0.31 14.32 -7.78
N PRO A 173 -0.99 14.80 -8.83
CA PRO A 173 -1.22 14.05 -10.07
C PRO A 173 0.04 13.36 -10.59
N GLY A 174 -0.03 12.06 -10.88
CA GLY A 174 1.08 11.28 -11.45
C GLY A 174 2.32 11.12 -10.56
N SER A 175 2.29 11.62 -9.32
CA SER A 175 3.44 11.57 -8.42
C SER A 175 3.60 10.22 -7.71
N SER A 176 4.74 10.05 -7.04
CA SER A 176 5.05 8.87 -6.26
C SER A 176 5.96 9.20 -5.09
N VAL A 177 5.91 8.36 -4.06
CA VAL A 177 6.75 8.49 -2.87
C VAL A 177 7.22 7.10 -2.42
N PHE A 178 8.39 7.03 -1.79
CA PHE A 178 8.76 5.88 -1.00
C PHE A 178 8.34 6.09 0.45
N VAL A 179 7.64 5.11 1.02
CA VAL A 179 7.37 5.03 2.46
C VAL A 179 8.28 3.96 3.04
N VAL A 180 9.27 4.40 3.80
CA VAL A 180 10.34 3.54 4.33
C VAL A 180 10.17 3.38 5.83
N PHE A 181 9.98 2.15 6.28
CA PHE A 181 9.87 1.80 7.70
C PHE A 181 11.18 1.16 8.17
N GLY A 182 11.96 1.91 8.94
CA GLY A 182 13.23 1.46 9.50
C GLY A 182 13.23 1.43 11.03
N LYS A 183 14.43 1.26 11.60
CA LYS A 183 14.67 1.45 13.05
C LYS A 183 14.20 2.82 13.50
N SER A 184 13.74 2.93 14.74
CA SER A 184 13.17 4.18 15.27
C SER A 184 14.16 5.34 15.17
N TYR A 185 13.81 6.35 14.39
CA TYR A 185 14.55 7.62 14.31
C TYR A 185 13.96 8.70 15.24
N ALA A 186 12.77 8.46 15.77
CA ALA A 186 12.04 9.41 16.61
C ALA A 186 11.91 8.91 18.06
N SER A 187 11.81 9.85 19.00
CA SER A 187 11.51 9.55 20.41
C SER A 187 10.00 9.34 20.67
N GLY A 188 9.17 9.42 19.63
CA GLY A 188 7.72 9.26 19.71
C GLY A 188 7.02 9.53 18.37
N SER A 189 5.70 9.51 18.39
CA SER A 189 4.85 9.98 17.29
C SER A 189 3.58 10.60 17.85
N ILE A 190 2.82 11.27 16.98
CA ILE A 190 1.49 11.76 17.30
C ILE A 190 0.48 11.30 16.26
N ASP A 191 -0.78 11.27 16.67
CA ASP A 191 -1.90 10.83 15.84
C ASP A 191 -2.28 11.89 14.81
N SER A 192 -2.34 13.16 15.24
CA SER A 192 -2.77 14.27 14.39
C SER A 192 -2.34 15.64 14.92
N VAL A 193 -2.21 16.61 14.00
CA VAL A 193 -2.17 18.04 14.29
C VAL A 193 -3.30 18.69 13.50
N VAL A 194 -4.15 19.44 14.18
CA VAL A 194 -5.31 20.09 13.54
C VAL A 194 -5.43 21.52 14.02
N ARG A 195 -5.56 22.47 13.10
CA ARG A 195 -5.96 23.84 13.41
C ARG A 195 -7.43 23.86 13.86
N THR A 196 -7.66 24.31 15.08
CA THR A 196 -8.98 24.43 15.70
C THR A 196 -9.60 25.77 15.27
N SER A 197 -10.26 25.78 14.12
CA SER A 197 -10.95 26.94 13.56
C SER A 197 -12.11 26.52 12.67
N GLU A 198 -13.16 27.36 12.58
CA GLU A 198 -14.35 27.08 11.77
C GLU A 198 -14.11 27.12 10.25
N MET A 199 -13.06 27.82 9.79
CA MET A 199 -12.66 27.88 8.38
C MET A 199 -11.17 27.53 8.24
N ASN A 200 -10.90 26.38 7.64
CA ASN A 200 -9.58 26.01 7.17
C ASN A 200 -9.45 26.44 5.70
N ASP A 201 -8.37 27.15 5.37
CA ASP A 201 -8.09 27.49 3.98
C ASP A 201 -7.50 26.26 3.27
N ALA A 202 -8.33 25.56 2.50
CA ALA A 202 -7.95 24.34 1.80
C ALA A 202 -6.90 24.57 0.69
N SER A 203 -6.56 25.81 0.37
CA SER A 203 -5.47 26.13 -0.57
C SER A 203 -4.08 26.07 0.07
N LEU A 204 -4.00 26.06 1.41
CA LEU A 204 -2.74 25.98 2.13
C LEU A 204 -2.29 24.53 2.33
N PRO A 205 -0.97 24.28 2.44
CA PRO A 205 -0.48 22.93 2.74
C PRO A 205 -0.96 22.46 4.11
N ALA A 206 -1.01 21.14 4.30
CA ALA A 206 -1.30 20.56 5.60
C ALA A 206 -0.24 20.96 6.65
N GLU A 207 -0.66 21.06 7.90
CA GLU A 207 0.26 21.20 9.03
C GLU A 207 1.17 19.99 9.14
N ARG A 208 2.42 20.23 9.51
CA ARG A 208 3.42 19.18 9.69
C ARG A 208 4.05 19.26 11.06
N VAL A 209 4.37 18.11 11.63
CA VAL A 209 5.37 18.05 12.70
C VAL A 209 6.69 17.81 12.02
N VAL A 210 7.65 18.71 12.24
CA VAL A 210 8.96 18.67 11.57
C VAL A 210 10.06 18.18 12.51
N GLU A 211 9.82 18.22 13.82
CA GLU A 211 10.77 17.71 14.81
C GLU A 211 10.02 17.23 16.05
N MET A 212 10.48 16.13 16.64
CA MET A 212 9.96 15.59 17.89
C MET A 212 11.09 15.13 18.80
N GLY A 213 11.39 15.96 19.79
CA GLY A 213 12.29 15.63 20.90
C GLY A 213 11.53 15.02 22.08
N LYS A 214 12.26 14.66 23.14
CA LYS A 214 11.68 14.09 24.36
C LYS A 214 10.79 15.07 25.14
N THR A 215 11.07 16.38 25.02
CA THR A 215 10.40 17.44 25.79
C THR A 215 9.82 18.55 24.92
N SER A 216 10.09 18.54 23.61
CA SER A 216 9.66 19.57 22.67
C SER A 216 9.20 18.96 21.36
N THR A 217 8.22 19.60 20.72
CA THR A 217 7.70 19.25 19.40
C THR A 217 7.65 20.52 18.59
N THR A 218 8.18 20.49 17.37
CA THR A 218 8.16 21.61 16.44
C THR A 218 7.10 21.35 15.38
N ILE A 219 6.15 22.27 15.24
CA ILE A 219 5.11 22.23 14.22
C ILE A 219 5.36 23.31 13.16
N GLN A 220 5.23 22.92 11.89
CA GLN A 220 5.15 23.83 10.76
C GLN A 220 3.67 24.10 10.47
N CYS A 221 3.30 25.38 10.47
CA CYS A 221 1.94 25.85 10.30
C CYS A 221 1.91 27.09 9.40
N TRP A 222 0.75 27.35 8.79
CA TRP A 222 0.60 28.36 7.73
C TRP A 222 -0.28 29.54 8.13
N GLN A 223 -0.96 29.48 9.28
CA GLN A 223 -1.92 30.51 9.72
C GLN A 223 -1.88 30.73 11.23
N ASN A 224 -2.15 31.96 11.66
CA ASN A 224 -2.42 32.21 13.07
C ASN A 224 -3.68 31.43 13.51
N GLY A 225 -3.67 30.90 14.72
CA GLY A 225 -4.76 30.11 15.26
C GLY A 225 -4.40 29.27 16.47
N GLN A 226 -5.40 28.52 16.96
CA GLN A 226 -5.20 27.48 17.96
C GLN A 226 -4.96 26.15 17.26
N TYR A 227 -3.94 25.42 17.66
CA TYR A 227 -3.58 24.11 17.14
C TYR A 227 -3.77 23.06 18.21
N THR A 228 -4.47 21.98 17.89
CA THR A 228 -4.63 20.82 18.76
C THR A 228 -3.78 19.67 18.23
N LEU A 229 -2.81 19.25 19.03
CA LEU A 229 -2.05 18.03 18.80
C LEU A 229 -2.70 16.91 19.59
N THR A 230 -2.97 15.77 18.95
CA THR A 230 -3.48 14.56 19.60
C THR A 230 -2.40 13.49 19.55
N ASP A 231 -2.03 12.93 20.71
CA ASP A 231 -1.10 11.81 20.76
C ASP A 231 -1.79 10.47 20.41
N ASN A 232 -1.02 9.40 20.30
CA ASN A 232 -1.57 8.07 19.98
C ASN A 232 -2.47 7.48 21.09
N ASN A 233 -2.48 8.08 22.29
CA ASN A 233 -3.37 7.70 23.40
C ASN A 233 -4.64 8.56 23.44
N GLY A 234 -4.82 9.48 22.48
CA GLY A 234 -5.94 10.41 22.44
C GLY A 234 -5.79 11.62 23.36
N GLN A 235 -4.65 11.80 24.04
CA GLN A 235 -4.38 13.00 24.84
C GLN A 235 -4.19 14.19 23.92
N LYS A 236 -4.82 15.31 24.28
CA LYS A 236 -4.80 16.54 23.48
C LYS A 236 -3.95 17.61 24.15
N LYS A 237 -3.11 18.28 23.36
CA LYS A 237 -2.37 19.47 23.77
C LYS A 237 -2.68 20.62 22.82
N GLN A 238 -3.00 21.78 23.37
CA GLN A 238 -3.29 22.98 22.60
C GLN A 238 -2.09 23.93 22.56
N VAL A 239 -1.86 24.54 21.40
CA VAL A 239 -0.79 25.52 21.17
C VAL A 239 -1.39 26.70 20.40
N LYS A 240 -1.22 27.92 20.92
CA LYS A 240 -1.63 29.15 20.25
C LYS A 240 -0.48 29.67 19.40
N VAL A 241 -0.78 30.02 18.14
CA VAL A 241 0.12 30.71 17.22
C VAL A 241 -0.53 32.03 16.82
N ASP A 242 0.09 33.15 17.17
CA ASP A 242 -0.47 34.50 16.94
C ASP A 242 0.53 35.51 16.34
N ASN A 243 1.69 35.04 15.89
CA ASN A 243 2.77 35.87 15.36
C ASN A 243 3.31 35.42 13.99
N LEU A 244 2.53 34.65 13.21
CA LEU A 244 2.88 34.38 11.82
C LEU A 244 2.72 35.65 10.97
N PRO A 245 3.70 35.96 10.10
CA PRO A 245 3.64 37.11 9.21
C PRO A 245 2.48 36.96 8.21
N ALA A 246 1.91 38.08 7.79
CA ALA A 246 0.93 38.07 6.70
C ALA A 246 1.58 37.54 5.40
N PRO A 247 0.86 36.76 4.59
CA PRO A 247 1.36 36.30 3.30
C PRO A 247 1.80 37.49 2.44
N SER A 248 2.97 37.38 1.84
CA SER A 248 3.43 38.36 0.84
C SER A 248 2.86 37.97 -0.52
N ILE A 249 2.01 38.82 -1.08
CA ILE A 249 1.48 38.63 -2.43
C ILE A 249 2.57 39.04 -3.42
N LEU A 250 3.08 38.08 -4.19
CA LEU A 250 3.94 38.36 -5.33
C LEU A 250 3.05 38.83 -6.49
N ALA A 251 2.88 40.15 -6.61
CA ALA A 251 2.11 40.79 -7.67
C ALA A 251 3.02 41.15 -8.85
N GLY A 252 2.60 40.78 -10.07
CA GLY A 252 3.33 41.04 -11.31
C GLY A 252 3.12 39.94 -12.33
N GLU A 253 3.41 40.23 -13.60
CA GLU A 253 3.55 39.19 -14.61
C GLU A 253 4.85 38.43 -14.35
N TRP A 254 4.77 37.10 -14.33
CA TRP A 254 5.95 36.25 -14.21
C TRP A 254 6.57 36.09 -15.59
N THR A 255 7.86 36.41 -15.73
CA THR A 255 8.64 36.08 -16.92
C THR A 255 9.43 34.81 -16.63
N ILE A 256 9.22 33.77 -17.44
CA ILE A 256 9.98 32.53 -17.35
C ILE A 256 11.03 32.52 -18.44
N ASP A 257 12.31 32.61 -18.05
CA ASP A 257 13.44 32.45 -18.97
C ASP A 257 13.81 30.98 -19.14
N PHE A 258 13.99 30.56 -20.39
CA PHE A 258 14.50 29.23 -20.73
C PHE A 258 15.93 29.32 -21.23
N ASP A 259 16.76 28.32 -20.94
CA ASP A 259 18.08 28.21 -21.55
C ASP A 259 17.91 28.12 -23.09
N PRO A 260 18.44 29.07 -23.88
CA PRO A 260 18.25 29.11 -25.33
C PRO A 260 18.83 27.87 -26.04
N LYS A 261 19.68 27.07 -25.37
CA LYS A 261 20.21 25.81 -25.91
C LYS A 261 19.18 24.67 -25.90
N TRP A 262 18.05 24.83 -25.23
CA TRP A 262 17.05 23.78 -25.03
C TRP A 262 15.90 23.83 -26.05
N GLY A 263 15.95 24.77 -27.01
CA GLY A 263 15.03 24.82 -28.16
C GLY A 263 13.61 25.32 -27.85
N ALA A 264 13.34 25.75 -26.62
CA ALA A 264 12.12 26.47 -26.23
C ALA A 264 12.25 27.99 -26.52
N PRO A 265 11.14 28.75 -26.60
CA PRO A 265 11.19 30.22 -26.66
C PRO A 265 11.99 30.78 -25.48
N ALA A 266 12.78 31.83 -25.71
CA ALA A 266 13.67 32.37 -24.69
C ALA A 266 12.92 32.91 -23.45
N GLN A 267 11.69 33.40 -23.63
CA GLN A 267 10.82 33.91 -22.57
C GLN A 267 9.35 33.54 -22.84
N ILE A 268 8.60 33.30 -21.76
CA ILE A 268 7.13 33.19 -21.74
C ILE A 268 6.60 34.03 -20.58
#